data_AF-A0A353XT32-F1
#
_entry.id   AF-A0A353XT32-F1
#
_cell.length_a   1.000
_cell.length_b   1.000
_cell.length_c   1.000
_cell.angle_alpha   90.00
_cell.angle_beta   90.00
_cell.angle_gamma   90.00
#
_symmetry.space_group_name_H-M   'P 1'
#
loop_
_entity.id
_entity.type
_entity.pdbx_description
1 polymer ?
#
loop_
_entity_poly.entity_id
_entity_poly.type
_entity_poly.pdbx_seq_one_letter_code
_entity_poly.pdbx_strand_id
1 'polypeptide(L)'
;MGYFDDLQKAKDAEYIQVQDYIKQLALETNSSIEATINYLINSEINKIYFKDDNSNYMEPYHNFDYDHPLRSCLADLKLDFMQKLVKAQRYSNEVDEIKIFNEIPRINNYFKKTELPTLQPKFNKFSKAPKPPNHIVGGLANLGSLVTIQERETSKIPNNYQSILMRYDYFTPHQACCLIAGLHPNFNGCDDELEMAQDLINSGIKSKKLALDDDGQIKAEDLKKYLSEKSWLLLGFNDYVTSKNSTSLGTFLKKIDNEKLKTELEKAKERISELEQQISKQVIMPADDVQLNGIAKYNANKAYVIATGQALASYLWSMDTTKAIRTGDMVQQVRHVIHSVAPDLLPDDKAIRGWLSDIAPDYAKKGGKTPKDATSEISLTMKK
;
A
#
# COMPACT_ATOMS: atom_id res chain seq x y z
N MET A 1 48.07 -9.00 14.55
CA MET A 1 46.79 -9.50 15.08
C MET A 1 47.11 -10.69 15.97
N GLY A 2 46.56 -10.73 17.17
CA GLY A 2 46.84 -11.77 18.16
C GLY A 2 45.94 -12.99 17.98
N TYR A 3 46.35 -14.14 18.54
CA TYR A 3 45.61 -15.41 18.49
C TYR A 3 44.13 -15.28 18.90
N PHE A 4 43.83 -14.47 19.92
CA PHE A 4 42.45 -14.22 20.36
C PHE A 4 41.65 -13.34 19.40
N ASP A 5 42.29 -12.40 18.70
CA ASP A 5 41.63 -11.59 17.66
C ASP A 5 41.21 -12.48 16.49
N ASP A 6 42.06 -13.45 16.12
CA ASP A 6 41.79 -14.38 15.02
C ASP A 6 40.67 -15.37 15.39
N LEU A 7 40.64 -15.85 16.64
CA LEU A 7 39.53 -16.64 17.16
C LEU A 7 38.20 -15.86 17.17
N GLN A 8 38.23 -14.60 17.60
CA GLN A 8 37.04 -13.76 17.60
C GLN A 8 36.57 -13.45 16.17
N LYS A 9 37.49 -13.22 15.23
CA LYS A 9 37.15 -13.05 13.81
C LYS A 9 36.54 -14.30 13.19
N ALA A 10 37.06 -15.48 13.51
CA ALA A 10 36.48 -16.74 13.05
C ALA A 10 35.04 -16.90 13.56
N LYS A 11 34.80 -16.59 14.83
CA LYS A 11 33.46 -16.59 15.44
C LYS A 11 32.53 -15.55 14.80
N ASP A 12 33.00 -14.32 14.60
CA ASP A 12 32.22 -13.25 13.96
C ASP A 12 31.88 -13.58 12.49
N ALA A 13 32.74 -14.33 11.79
CA ALA A 13 32.50 -14.73 10.41
C ALA A 13 31.29 -15.67 10.23
N GLU A 14 30.86 -16.36 11.29
CA GLU A 14 29.65 -17.21 11.28
C GLU A 14 28.34 -16.40 11.28
N TYR A 15 28.40 -15.12 11.65
CA TYR A 15 27.24 -14.25 11.79
C TYR A 15 27.24 -13.15 10.73
N ILE A 16 26.06 -12.62 10.44
CA ILE A 16 25.87 -11.45 9.59
C ILE A 16 24.86 -10.53 10.26
N GLN A 17 25.15 -9.22 10.27
CA GLN A 17 24.23 -8.24 10.81
C GLN A 17 22.94 -8.23 9.99
N VAL A 18 21.78 -8.14 10.65
CA VAL A 18 20.46 -8.22 9.99
C VAL A 18 20.33 -7.21 8.85
N GLN A 19 20.74 -5.96 9.08
CA GLN A 19 20.74 -4.91 8.06
C GLN A 19 21.68 -5.22 6.89
N ASP A 20 22.86 -5.79 7.15
CA ASP A 20 23.81 -6.14 6.10
C ASP A 20 23.28 -7.31 5.25
N TYR A 21 22.62 -8.29 5.87
CA TYR A 21 21.95 -9.36 5.15
C TYR A 21 20.77 -8.87 4.30
N ILE A 22 19.94 -7.95 4.82
CA ILE A 22 18.83 -7.35 4.05
C ILE A 22 19.35 -6.64 2.80
N LYS A 23 20.42 -5.85 2.93
CA LYS A 23 21.04 -5.17 1.78
C LYS A 23 21.57 -6.15 0.76
N GLN A 24 22.32 -7.15 1.23
CA GLN A 24 22.86 -8.20 0.36
C GLN A 24 21.74 -8.91 -0.40
N LEU A 25 20.68 -9.31 0.31
CA LEU A 25 19.54 -10.01 -0.27
C LEU A 25 18.76 -9.15 -1.27
N ALA A 26 18.52 -7.87 -0.94
CA ALA A 26 17.86 -6.92 -1.83
C ALA A 26 18.65 -6.74 -3.14
N LEU A 27 19.97 -6.63 -3.05
CA LEU A 27 20.86 -6.49 -4.21
C LEU A 27 20.92 -7.79 -5.05
N GLU A 28 21.07 -8.95 -4.40
CA GLU A 28 21.14 -10.25 -5.07
C GLU A 28 19.83 -10.62 -5.78
N THR A 29 18.69 -10.19 -5.24
CA THR A 29 17.36 -10.48 -5.79
C THR A 29 16.76 -9.35 -6.61
N ASN A 30 17.48 -8.23 -6.76
CA ASN A 30 16.98 -7.00 -7.41
C ASN A 30 15.60 -6.57 -6.87
N SER A 31 15.44 -6.64 -5.55
CA SER A 31 14.20 -6.30 -4.83
C SER A 31 14.37 -5.02 -4.02
N SER A 32 13.26 -4.32 -3.73
CA SER A 32 13.30 -3.18 -2.80
C SER A 32 13.63 -3.62 -1.38
N ILE A 33 14.15 -2.71 -0.57
CA ILE A 33 14.42 -2.98 0.84
C ILE A 33 13.13 -3.38 1.57
N GLU A 34 12.02 -2.71 1.26
CA GLU A 34 10.72 -3.01 1.88
C GLU A 34 10.24 -4.43 1.54
N ALA A 35 10.30 -4.82 0.25
CA ALA A 35 9.90 -6.16 -0.18
C ALA A 35 10.78 -7.24 0.44
N THR A 36 12.08 -6.97 0.58
CA THR A 36 13.05 -7.86 1.21
C THR A 36 12.74 -8.07 2.69
N ILE A 37 12.44 -7.00 3.43
CA ILE A 37 12.05 -7.11 4.85
C ILE A 37 10.73 -7.88 4.99
N ASN A 38 9.74 -7.60 4.15
CA ASN A 38 8.47 -8.32 4.15
C ASN A 38 8.65 -9.82 3.85
N TYR A 39 9.56 -10.18 2.95
CA TYR A 39 9.90 -11.58 2.69
C TYR A 39 10.48 -12.25 3.94
N LEU A 40 11.43 -11.60 4.63
CA LEU A 40 12.06 -12.15 5.82
C LEU A 40 11.08 -12.29 6.99
N ILE A 41 10.15 -11.35 7.19
CA ILE A 41 9.07 -11.44 8.20
C ILE A 41 8.21 -12.70 8.00
N ASN A 42 7.97 -13.07 6.74
CA ASN A 42 7.13 -14.20 6.36
C ASN A 42 7.94 -15.48 6.06
N SER A 43 9.25 -15.45 6.25
CA SER A 43 10.13 -16.60 6.05
C SER A 43 10.11 -17.54 7.26
N GLU A 44 10.62 -18.76 7.09
CA GLU A 44 10.77 -19.73 8.18
C GLU A 44 11.93 -19.42 9.13
N ILE A 45 12.59 -18.26 8.97
CA ILE A 45 13.64 -17.83 9.89
C ILE A 45 12.95 -17.46 11.21
N ASN A 46 13.30 -18.17 12.28
CA ASN A 46 12.71 -17.93 13.60
C ASN A 46 13.72 -17.42 14.63
N LYS A 47 15.01 -17.39 14.26
CA LYS A 47 16.11 -17.07 15.18
C LYS A 47 16.80 -15.78 14.80
N ILE A 48 17.15 -15.04 15.84
CA ILE A 48 17.95 -13.82 15.77
C ILE A 48 18.87 -13.81 16.98
N TYR A 49 20.05 -13.24 16.81
CA TYR A 49 21.07 -13.17 17.85
C TYR A 49 21.40 -11.73 18.15
N PHE A 50 21.73 -11.41 19.40
CA PHE A 50 22.38 -10.15 19.76
C PHE A 50 23.82 -10.43 20.17
N LYS A 51 24.72 -9.47 19.92
CA LYS A 51 26.11 -9.56 20.35
C LYS A 51 26.26 -8.83 21.69
N ASP A 52 26.60 -9.53 22.76
CA ASP A 52 26.83 -8.92 24.08
C ASP A 52 28.17 -8.16 24.13
N ASP A 53 28.41 -7.47 25.25
CA ASP A 53 29.65 -6.73 25.48
C ASP A 53 30.90 -7.62 25.53
N ASN A 54 30.71 -8.93 25.78
CA ASN A 54 31.76 -9.95 25.76
C ASN A 54 31.95 -10.59 24.38
N SER A 55 31.34 -10.02 23.32
CA SER A 55 31.39 -10.56 21.95
C SER A 55 30.85 -11.99 21.80
N ASN A 56 29.89 -12.36 22.64
CA ASN A 56 29.08 -13.57 22.51
C ASN A 56 27.78 -13.27 21.78
N TYR A 57 27.40 -14.19 20.89
CA TYR A 57 26.12 -14.17 20.21
C TYR A 57 25.14 -15.00 21.01
N MET A 58 24.06 -14.37 21.46
CA MET A 58 23.06 -15.00 22.30
C MET A 58 21.67 -14.80 21.69
N GLU A 59 20.81 -15.81 21.82
CA GLU A 59 19.39 -15.63 21.50
C GLU A 59 18.78 -14.67 22.54
N PRO A 60 17.91 -13.73 22.13
CA PRO A 60 17.25 -12.84 23.08
C PRO A 60 16.47 -13.68 24.10
N TYR A 61 16.68 -13.39 25.39
CA TYR A 61 15.95 -14.05 26.46
C TYR A 61 14.45 -13.80 26.24
N HIS A 62 13.65 -14.87 26.18
CA HIS A 62 12.19 -14.77 26.18
C HIS A 62 11.72 -14.20 27.52
N ASN A 63 11.69 -12.88 27.63
CA ASN A 63 11.12 -12.19 28.77
C ASN A 63 10.02 -11.27 28.23
N PHE A 64 8.78 -11.71 28.43
CA PHE A 64 7.48 -11.01 28.37
C PHE A 64 7.25 -9.97 27.24
N ASP A 65 6.17 -10.17 26.48
CA ASP A 65 5.50 -9.25 25.52
C ASP A 65 5.86 -9.29 24.03
N TYR A 66 6.82 -10.11 23.57
CA TYR A 66 7.06 -10.28 22.13
C TYR A 66 6.96 -11.74 21.70
N ASP A 67 5.84 -12.09 21.07
CA ASP A 67 5.57 -13.43 20.51
C ASP A 67 6.60 -13.85 19.44
N HIS A 68 7.40 -12.93 18.88
CA HIS A 68 8.41 -13.27 17.88
C HIS A 68 9.53 -12.19 17.76
N PRO A 69 10.66 -12.32 18.48
CA PRO A 69 11.73 -11.30 18.53
C PRO A 69 12.26 -10.86 17.17
N LEU A 70 12.36 -11.78 16.20
CA LEU A 70 12.74 -11.46 14.84
C LEU A 70 11.72 -10.57 14.13
N ARG A 71 10.42 -10.84 14.28
CA ARG A 71 9.39 -10.07 13.58
C ARG A 71 9.31 -8.66 14.12
N SER A 72 9.43 -8.48 15.43
CA SER A 72 9.52 -7.16 16.05
C SER A 72 10.73 -6.39 15.50
N CYS A 73 11.91 -7.00 15.53
CA CYS A 73 13.14 -6.39 15.02
C CYS A 73 13.02 -5.96 13.54
N LEU A 74 12.47 -6.83 12.69
CA LEU A 74 12.26 -6.52 11.27
C LEU A 74 11.17 -5.47 11.04
N ALA A 75 10.10 -5.48 11.85
CA ALA A 75 9.03 -4.50 11.77
C ALA A 75 9.51 -3.10 12.17
N ASP A 76 10.30 -2.98 13.23
CA ASP A 76 10.90 -1.71 13.67
C ASP A 76 11.86 -1.17 12.60
N LEU A 77 12.71 -2.04 12.06
CA LEU A 77 13.63 -1.68 10.98
C LEU A 77 12.89 -1.24 9.71
N LYS A 78 11.77 -1.90 9.38
CA LYS A 78 10.89 -1.48 8.28
C LYS A 78 10.31 -0.09 8.53
N LEU A 79 9.86 0.18 9.75
CA LEU A 79 9.27 1.45 10.12
C LEU A 79 10.27 2.60 9.96
N ASP A 80 11.47 2.44 10.52
CA ASP A 80 12.56 3.43 10.42
C ASP A 80 12.93 3.73 8.97
N PHE A 81 13.02 2.68 8.15
CA PHE A 81 13.28 2.81 6.72
C PHE A 81 12.17 3.59 6.02
N MET A 82 10.91 3.21 6.20
CA MET A 82 9.78 3.86 5.54
C MET A 82 9.66 5.34 5.93
N GLN A 83 9.91 5.68 7.20
CA GLN A 83 9.90 7.08 7.64
C GLN A 83 10.96 7.92 6.93
N LYS A 84 12.19 7.40 6.81
CA LYS A 84 13.26 8.09 6.07
C LYS A 84 12.99 8.13 4.57
N LEU A 85 12.44 7.06 3.99
CA LEU A 85 12.09 6.98 2.58
C LEU A 85 11.05 8.05 2.21
N VAL A 86 9.96 8.15 2.98
CA VAL A 86 8.93 9.16 2.78
C VAL A 86 9.50 10.57 2.93
N LYS A 87 10.41 10.81 3.89
CA LYS A 87 11.09 12.11 4.03
C LYS A 87 11.93 12.41 2.78
N ALA A 88 12.71 11.47 2.27
CA ALA A 88 13.53 11.68 1.08
C ALA A 88 12.70 11.93 -0.19
N GLN A 89 11.60 11.19 -0.36
CA GLN A 89 10.67 11.34 -1.50
C GLN A 89 9.98 12.71 -1.54
N ARG A 90 9.90 13.44 -0.42
CA ARG A 90 9.38 14.82 -0.40
C ARG A 90 10.32 15.84 -1.03
N TYR A 91 11.62 15.54 -1.07
CA TYR A 91 12.65 16.47 -1.53
C TYR A 91 13.28 16.06 -2.87
N SER A 92 13.06 14.81 -3.32
CA SER A 92 13.60 14.29 -4.59
C SER A 92 12.68 13.24 -5.19
N ASN A 93 12.57 13.24 -6.53
CA ASN A 93 11.87 12.20 -7.29
C ASN A 93 12.73 10.95 -7.49
N GLU A 94 14.05 11.06 -7.32
CA GLU A 94 15.00 9.96 -7.42
C GLU A 94 15.58 9.70 -6.03
N VAL A 95 15.34 8.48 -5.53
CA VAL A 95 15.62 8.12 -4.14
C VAL A 95 16.38 6.80 -4.11
N ASP A 96 17.59 6.84 -3.54
CA ASP A 96 18.43 5.66 -3.34
C ASP A 96 18.05 4.98 -2.01
N GLU A 97 17.28 3.90 -2.11
CA GLU A 97 16.83 3.11 -0.96
C GLU A 97 18.00 2.55 -0.14
N ILE A 98 19.09 2.12 -0.79
CA ILE A 98 20.25 1.54 -0.10
C ILE A 98 20.95 2.62 0.71
N LYS A 99 21.13 3.81 0.13
CA LYS A 99 21.70 4.95 0.84
C LYS A 99 20.87 5.31 2.07
N ILE A 100 19.55 5.40 1.91
CA ILE A 100 18.63 5.71 3.03
C ILE A 100 18.68 4.64 4.11
N PHE A 101 18.70 3.37 3.70
CA PHE A 101 18.74 2.25 4.64
C PHE A 101 20.05 2.24 5.45
N ASN A 102 21.16 2.68 4.86
CA ASN A 102 22.43 2.84 5.57
C ASN A 102 22.45 3.99 6.60
N GLU A 103 21.52 4.94 6.49
CA GLU A 103 21.38 6.03 7.48
C GLU A 103 20.56 5.63 8.70
N ILE A 104 19.97 4.43 8.69
CA ILE A 104 19.28 3.89 9.86
C ILE A 104 20.34 3.44 10.87
N PRO A 105 20.19 3.79 12.17
CA PRO A 105 21.10 3.32 13.21
C PRO A 105 21.31 1.82 13.14
N ARG A 106 22.56 1.40 13.33
CA ARG A 106 22.91 -0.02 13.30
C ARG A 106 22.26 -0.74 14.47
N ILE A 107 21.41 -1.71 14.18
CA ILE A 107 20.80 -2.55 15.21
C ILE A 107 21.76 -3.67 15.59
N ASN A 108 21.89 -3.97 16.88
CA ASN A 108 22.82 -4.99 17.39
C ASN A 108 22.23 -6.40 17.26
N ASN A 109 21.72 -6.72 16.08
CA ASN A 109 21.03 -7.96 15.78
C ASN A 109 21.67 -8.66 14.57
N TYR A 110 21.79 -9.98 14.67
CA TYR A 110 22.53 -10.82 13.72
C TYR A 110 21.75 -12.08 13.37
N PHE A 111 21.95 -12.55 12.14
CA PHE A 111 21.63 -13.90 11.73
C PHE A 111 22.87 -14.77 11.81
N LYS A 112 22.68 -16.05 12.18
CA LYS A 112 23.71 -17.06 11.99
C LYS A 112 23.63 -17.57 10.56
N LYS A 113 24.72 -17.48 9.80
CA LYS A 113 24.72 -17.74 8.34
C LYS A 113 24.26 -19.16 7.99
N THR A 114 24.57 -20.14 8.85
CA THR A 114 24.17 -21.55 8.65
C THR A 114 22.68 -21.80 8.84
N GLU A 115 21.95 -20.88 9.48
CA GLU A 115 20.51 -20.98 9.75
C GLU A 115 19.67 -20.17 8.76
N LEU A 116 20.34 -19.42 7.89
CA LEU A 116 19.67 -18.69 6.83
C LEU A 116 19.24 -19.65 5.72
N PRO A 117 18.06 -19.45 5.12
CA PRO A 117 17.61 -20.26 4.01
C PRO A 117 18.63 -20.17 2.89
N THR A 118 19.03 -21.33 2.35
CA THR A 118 19.82 -21.34 1.12
C THR A 118 18.95 -20.74 0.03
N LEU A 119 19.36 -19.60 -0.51
CA LEU A 119 18.73 -18.95 -1.65
C LEU A 119 18.97 -19.82 -2.89
N GLN A 120 18.31 -20.97 -2.96
CA GLN A 120 18.06 -21.56 -4.26
C GLN A 120 17.03 -20.64 -4.92
N PRO A 121 17.26 -20.17 -6.16
CA PRO A 121 16.23 -19.51 -6.93
C PRO A 121 15.15 -20.56 -7.24
N LYS A 122 14.29 -20.84 -6.26
CA LYS A 122 13.06 -21.56 -6.47
C LYS A 122 12.16 -20.59 -7.21
N PHE A 123 12.29 -20.55 -8.53
CA PHE A 123 11.19 -20.19 -9.41
C PHE A 123 10.08 -21.24 -9.25
N ASN A 124 9.48 -21.29 -8.06
CA ASN A 124 8.21 -21.95 -7.87
C ASN A 124 7.18 -21.02 -8.50
N LYS A 125 6.70 -21.44 -9.67
CA LYS A 125 5.51 -20.90 -10.33
C LYS A 125 4.48 -20.55 -9.26
N PHE A 126 4.23 -19.26 -9.08
CA PHE A 126 3.28 -18.76 -8.09
C PHE A 126 1.96 -19.52 -8.20
N SER A 127 1.57 -20.20 -7.12
CA SER A 127 0.17 -20.52 -6.90
C SER A 127 -0.58 -19.18 -6.80
N LYS A 128 -1.71 -19.12 -7.50
CA LYS A 128 -2.53 -17.92 -7.67
C LYS A 128 -2.76 -17.23 -6.31
N ALA A 129 -2.42 -15.94 -6.24
CA ALA A 129 -2.92 -15.07 -5.18
C ALA A 129 -4.46 -15.16 -5.17
N PRO A 130 -5.10 -15.23 -3.98
CA PRO A 130 -6.55 -15.11 -3.91
C PRO A 130 -6.95 -13.76 -4.50
N LYS A 131 -7.95 -13.79 -5.39
CA LYS A 131 -8.45 -12.62 -6.10
C LYS A 131 -8.82 -11.52 -5.09
N PRO A 132 -8.41 -10.26 -5.30
CA PRO A 132 -9.12 -9.16 -4.65
C PRO A 132 -10.57 -9.16 -5.13
N PRO A 133 -11.55 -8.84 -4.25
CA PRO A 133 -12.93 -8.68 -4.68
C PRO A 133 -13.02 -7.58 -5.75
N ASN A 134 -13.69 -7.92 -6.86
CA ASN A 134 -13.93 -7.00 -7.97
C ASN A 134 -14.94 -5.91 -7.56
N HIS A 135 -14.68 -4.67 -8.04
CA HIS A 135 -15.53 -3.47 -8.07
C HIS A 135 -15.46 -2.51 -6.87
N ILE A 136 -14.78 -1.36 -7.05
CA ILE A 136 -15.41 -0.02 -7.20
C ILE A 136 -14.47 0.84 -8.09
N VAL A 137 -14.71 0.91 -9.40
CA VAL A 137 -14.14 1.98 -10.24
C VAL A 137 -15.30 2.61 -11.00
N GLY A 138 -15.73 3.77 -10.53
CA GLY A 138 -16.83 4.54 -11.12
C GLY A 138 -17.54 5.35 -10.05
N GLY A 139 -16.96 6.49 -9.65
CA GLY A 139 -17.64 7.41 -8.72
C GLY A 139 -16.87 8.63 -8.25
N LEU A 140 -15.54 8.69 -8.40
CA LEU A 140 -14.74 9.78 -7.80
C LEU A 140 -14.16 10.81 -8.79
N ALA A 141 -14.39 10.67 -10.09
CA ALA A 141 -13.79 11.55 -11.10
C ALA A 141 -14.45 12.94 -11.25
N ASN A 142 -15.58 13.23 -10.59
CA ASN A 142 -16.36 14.46 -10.82
C ASN A 142 -16.40 15.47 -9.65
N LEU A 143 -15.52 15.36 -8.65
CA LEU A 143 -15.42 16.35 -7.55
C LEU A 143 -14.12 17.18 -7.57
N GLY A 144 -13.34 17.08 -8.65
CA GLY A 144 -12.02 17.70 -8.77
C GLY A 144 -11.97 19.21 -9.01
N SER A 145 -13.05 20.00 -8.81
CA SER A 145 -13.00 21.44 -9.13
C SER A 145 -13.61 22.41 -8.12
N LEU A 146 -13.86 22.02 -6.86
CA LEU A 146 -14.45 22.93 -5.87
C LEU A 146 -13.99 22.65 -4.44
N VAL A 147 -12.68 22.62 -4.22
CA VAL A 147 -12.11 22.94 -2.89
C VAL A 147 -10.95 23.88 -3.13
N THR A 148 -11.22 25.15 -2.88
CA THR A 148 -10.23 26.22 -2.88
C THR A 148 -9.11 25.90 -1.89
N ILE A 149 -7.91 26.28 -2.30
CA ILE A 149 -6.64 26.17 -1.62
C ILE A 149 -6.73 26.90 -0.28
N GLN A 150 -7.16 26.21 0.79
CA GLN A 150 -7.01 26.67 2.18
C GLN A 150 -7.12 25.57 3.26
N GLU A 151 -7.56 24.35 2.94
CA GLU A 151 -7.75 23.27 3.94
C GLU A 151 -6.68 22.16 3.94
N ARG A 152 -5.56 22.33 3.23
CA ARG A 152 -4.56 21.25 3.06
C ARG A 152 -3.59 21.02 4.23
N GLU A 153 -3.73 21.73 5.34
CA GLU A 153 -2.75 21.63 6.45
C GLU A 153 -3.11 20.61 7.56
N THR A 154 -4.30 20.00 7.57
CA THR A 154 -4.71 19.14 8.71
C THR A 154 -5.02 17.69 8.41
N SER A 155 -5.14 17.25 7.15
CA SER A 155 -5.44 15.85 6.84
C SER A 155 -4.17 14.98 6.84
N LYS A 156 -3.73 14.54 8.04
CA LYS A 156 -2.71 13.48 8.17
C LYS A 156 -3.36 12.11 7.87
N ILE A 157 -2.77 11.34 6.95
CA ILE A 157 -3.13 9.94 6.74
C ILE A 157 -2.83 9.18 8.05
N PRO A 158 -3.76 8.36 8.59
CA PRO A 158 -3.55 7.70 9.87
C PRO A 158 -2.38 6.72 9.80
N ASN A 159 -1.46 6.79 10.75
CA ASN A 159 -0.42 5.78 10.89
C ASN A 159 -0.93 4.52 11.64
N ASN A 160 -0.07 3.51 11.81
CA ASN A 160 -0.47 2.22 12.38
C ASN A 160 -0.97 2.35 13.83
N TYR A 161 -0.39 3.22 14.65
CA TYR A 161 -0.86 3.43 16.03
C TYR A 161 -2.19 4.15 16.07
N GLN A 162 -2.37 5.16 15.21
CA GLN A 162 -3.66 5.83 15.06
C GLN A 162 -4.74 4.85 14.61
N SER A 163 -4.45 3.99 13.63
CA SER A 163 -5.40 3.00 13.12
C SER A 163 -5.87 1.99 14.19
N ILE A 164 -5.03 1.71 15.19
CA ILE A 164 -5.37 0.85 16.34
C ILE A 164 -6.17 1.66 17.37
N LEU A 165 -5.66 2.83 17.76
CA LEU A 165 -6.29 3.69 18.78
C LEU A 165 -7.68 4.18 18.34
N MET A 166 -7.90 4.42 17.05
CA MET A 166 -9.20 4.83 16.50
C MET A 166 -10.32 3.81 16.73
N ARG A 167 -9.98 2.56 17.08
CA ARG A 167 -10.95 1.50 17.39
C ARG A 167 -11.35 1.45 18.86
N TYR A 168 -10.73 2.26 19.72
CA TYR A 168 -11.02 2.24 21.14
C TYR A 168 -12.33 2.96 21.41
N ASP A 169 -13.16 2.39 22.29
CA ASP A 169 -14.39 3.01 22.77
C ASP A 169 -14.12 4.07 23.84
N TYR A 170 -12.99 3.93 24.54
CA TYR A 170 -12.55 4.79 25.64
C TYR A 170 -11.05 5.06 25.56
N PHE A 171 -10.64 6.25 25.97
CA PHE A 171 -9.26 6.71 25.94
C PHE A 171 -8.84 7.24 27.31
N THR A 172 -7.70 6.81 27.83
CA THR A 172 -7.03 7.65 28.84
C THR A 172 -6.61 8.98 28.20
N PRO A 173 -6.45 10.07 28.98
CA PRO A 173 -5.97 11.34 28.44
C PRO A 173 -4.67 11.18 27.64
N HIS A 174 -3.77 10.33 28.11
CA HIS A 174 -2.52 10.02 27.41
C HIS A 174 -2.75 9.31 26.07
N GLN A 175 -3.61 8.29 26.02
CA GLN A 175 -3.95 7.60 24.76
C GLN A 175 -4.61 8.54 23.74
N ALA A 176 -5.45 9.48 24.20
CA ALA A 176 -6.01 10.50 23.32
C ALA A 176 -4.91 11.42 22.75
N CYS A 177 -3.89 11.76 23.55
CA CYS A 177 -2.73 12.52 23.06
C CYS A 177 -1.92 11.71 22.04
N CYS A 178 -1.65 10.44 22.32
CA CYS A 178 -0.96 9.53 21.41
C CYS A 178 -1.73 9.35 20.09
N LEU A 179 -3.06 9.29 20.13
CA LEU A 179 -3.90 9.25 18.92
C LEU A 179 -3.71 10.52 18.06
N ILE A 180 -3.66 11.69 18.69
CA ILE A 180 -3.50 12.98 18.00
C ILE A 180 -2.07 13.11 17.42
N ALA A 181 -1.05 12.79 18.22
CA ALA A 181 0.36 12.85 17.83
C ALA A 181 0.76 11.73 16.86
N GLY A 182 -0.01 10.64 16.83
CA GLY A 182 0.30 9.45 16.05
C GLY A 182 1.42 8.59 16.65
N LEU A 183 1.44 8.50 17.98
CA LEU A 183 2.46 7.79 18.74
C LEU A 183 1.91 6.51 19.37
N HIS A 184 2.82 5.64 19.78
CA HIS A 184 2.48 4.44 20.53
C HIS A 184 1.83 4.82 21.88
N PRO A 185 0.80 4.10 22.37
CA PRO A 185 0.12 4.42 23.64
C PRO A 185 0.99 4.27 24.90
N ASN A 186 2.13 3.60 24.80
CA ASN A 186 3.12 3.50 25.88
C ASN A 186 4.29 4.49 25.70
N PHE A 187 4.22 5.41 24.74
CA PHE A 187 5.28 6.39 24.52
C PHE A 187 5.32 7.38 25.69
N ASN A 188 6.43 7.40 26.42
CA ASN A 188 6.63 8.24 27.60
C ASN A 188 7.75 9.28 27.42
N GLY A 189 8.16 9.52 26.17
CA GLY A 189 9.17 10.51 25.82
C GLY A 189 8.63 11.95 25.76
N CYS A 190 9.55 12.88 25.54
CA CYS A 190 9.25 14.27 25.20
C CYS A 190 9.22 14.39 23.66
N ASP A 191 8.09 14.85 23.13
CA ASP A 191 7.82 15.01 21.70
C ASP A 191 6.90 16.22 21.54
N ASP A 192 7.26 17.14 20.65
CA ASP A 192 6.56 18.42 20.50
C ASP A 192 5.09 18.22 20.10
N GLU A 193 4.80 17.23 19.23
CA GLU A 193 3.44 16.87 18.86
C GLU A 193 2.64 16.26 20.01
N LEU A 194 3.28 15.47 20.87
CA LEU A 194 2.65 14.96 22.08
C LEU A 194 2.33 16.08 23.07
N GLU A 195 3.23 17.04 23.28
CA GLU A 195 3.02 18.17 24.18
C GLU A 195 1.85 19.06 23.70
N MET A 196 1.80 19.36 22.39
CA MET A 196 0.65 20.07 21.81
C MET A 196 -0.67 19.30 21.99
N ALA A 197 -0.64 17.97 21.83
CA ALA A 197 -1.81 17.13 22.04
C ALA A 197 -2.24 17.11 23.51
N GLN A 198 -1.29 17.10 24.45
CA GLN A 198 -1.54 17.19 25.88
C GLN A 198 -2.22 18.52 26.24
N ASP A 199 -1.74 19.64 25.71
CA ASP A 199 -2.38 20.94 25.93
C ASP A 199 -3.81 20.98 25.40
N LEU A 200 -4.04 20.42 24.21
CA LEU A 200 -5.37 20.36 23.60
C LEU A 200 -6.36 19.52 24.43
N ILE A 201 -5.94 18.34 24.87
CA ILE A 201 -6.77 17.42 25.68
C ILE A 201 -6.99 17.98 27.10
N ASN A 202 -5.93 18.44 27.76
CA ASN A 202 -6.01 19.01 29.11
C ASN A 202 -6.88 20.27 29.14
N SER A 203 -6.82 21.11 28.10
CA SER A 203 -7.73 22.26 27.95
C SER A 203 -9.19 21.82 27.82
N GLY A 204 -9.47 20.74 27.08
CA GLY A 204 -10.80 20.15 26.96
C GLY A 204 -11.36 19.62 28.27
N ILE A 205 -10.51 18.93 29.05
CA ILE A 205 -10.88 18.40 30.37
C ILE A 205 -11.11 19.55 31.37
N LYS A 206 -10.17 20.50 31.46
CA LYS A 206 -10.28 21.66 32.38
C LYS A 206 -11.52 22.51 32.10
N SER A 207 -11.88 22.67 30.82
CA SER A 207 -13.07 23.41 30.40
C SER A 207 -14.37 22.59 30.47
N LYS A 208 -14.32 21.34 30.95
CA LYS A 208 -15.45 20.39 31.01
C LYS A 208 -16.10 20.10 29.64
N LYS A 209 -15.36 20.31 28.55
CA LYS A 209 -15.78 19.92 27.19
C LYS A 209 -15.47 18.45 26.90
N LEU A 210 -14.49 17.88 27.60
CA LEU A 210 -14.25 16.45 27.68
C LEU A 210 -14.55 15.99 29.10
N ALA A 211 -15.51 15.07 29.24
CA ALA A 211 -15.82 14.45 30.52
C ALA A 211 -14.95 13.20 30.70
N LEU A 212 -14.46 13.01 31.92
CA LEU A 212 -13.85 11.76 32.35
C LEU A 212 -14.92 10.93 33.05
N ASP A 213 -14.96 9.64 32.77
CA ASP A 213 -15.75 8.68 33.53
C ASP A 213 -15.08 8.32 34.87
N ASP A 214 -15.70 7.40 35.61
CA ASP A 214 -15.23 6.97 36.93
C ASP A 214 -13.84 6.32 36.90
N ASP A 215 -13.42 5.79 35.75
CA ASP A 215 -12.10 5.20 35.50
C ASP A 215 -11.08 6.22 34.95
N GLY A 216 -11.47 7.50 34.86
CA GLY A 216 -10.62 8.56 34.35
C GLY A 216 -10.43 8.52 32.82
N GLN A 217 -11.36 7.93 32.09
CA GLN A 217 -11.31 7.77 30.64
C GLN A 217 -12.28 8.69 29.91
N ILE A 218 -11.96 9.00 28.66
CA ILE A 218 -12.73 9.84 27.74
C ILE A 218 -13.43 8.91 26.74
N LYS A 219 -14.75 9.05 26.59
CA LYS A 219 -15.50 8.33 25.55
C LYS A 219 -15.06 8.77 24.15
N ALA A 220 -14.91 7.81 23.24
CA ALA A 220 -14.51 8.07 21.87
C ALA A 220 -15.40 9.09 21.16
N GLU A 221 -16.72 9.03 21.36
CA GLU A 221 -17.69 9.95 20.75
C GLU A 221 -17.51 11.40 21.23
N ASP A 222 -17.24 11.59 22.52
CA ASP A 222 -16.99 12.91 23.09
C ASP A 222 -15.67 13.49 22.56
N LEU A 223 -14.64 12.64 22.44
CA LEU A 223 -13.36 13.01 21.84
C LEU A 223 -13.50 13.42 20.37
N LYS A 224 -14.20 12.62 19.55
CA LYS A 224 -14.46 12.92 18.14
C LYS A 224 -15.15 14.28 17.96
N LYS A 225 -16.19 14.54 18.77
CA LYS A 225 -16.94 15.79 18.74
C LYS A 225 -16.05 16.97 19.16
N TYR A 226 -15.31 16.84 20.26
CA TYR A 226 -14.41 17.89 20.73
C TYR A 226 -13.33 18.24 19.69
N LEU A 227 -12.68 17.24 19.10
CA LEU A 227 -11.68 17.45 18.05
C LEU A 227 -12.30 18.12 16.81
N SER A 228 -13.51 17.72 16.43
CA SER A 228 -14.25 18.35 15.33
C SER A 228 -14.57 19.82 15.63
N GLU A 229 -15.00 20.16 16.85
CA GLU A 229 -15.23 21.56 17.27
C GLU A 229 -13.94 22.39 17.23
N LYS A 230 -12.79 21.75 17.47
CA LYS A 230 -11.46 22.37 17.43
C LYS A 230 -10.85 22.40 16.02
N SER A 231 -11.58 21.98 15.00
CA SER A 231 -11.10 21.87 13.62
C SER A 231 -9.87 20.96 13.47
N TRP A 232 -9.72 20.00 14.38
CA TRP A 232 -8.67 19.00 14.34
C TRP A 232 -9.23 17.72 13.72
N LEU A 233 -8.98 17.52 12.42
CA LEU A 233 -9.55 16.40 11.66
C LEU A 233 -8.56 15.26 11.51
N LEU A 234 -8.95 14.09 12.01
CA LEU A 234 -8.26 12.83 11.82
C LEU A 234 -9.08 11.98 10.85
N LEU A 235 -8.49 11.70 9.68
CA LEU A 235 -9.13 10.91 8.63
C LEU A 235 -9.53 9.52 9.17
N GLY A 236 -10.78 9.12 8.96
CA GLY A 236 -11.31 7.85 9.47
C GLY A 236 -11.70 7.85 10.96
N PHE A 237 -11.57 8.96 11.69
CA PHE A 237 -11.98 9.05 13.10
C PHE A 237 -13.09 10.06 13.35
N ASN A 238 -12.90 11.34 12.98
CA ASN A 238 -13.86 12.42 13.23
C ASN A 238 -14.15 13.29 11.99
N ASP A 239 -13.67 12.89 10.82
CA ASP A 239 -13.87 13.53 9.51
C ASP A 239 -15.33 13.54 9.04
N TYR A 240 -16.16 12.59 9.49
CA TYR A 240 -17.60 12.56 9.17
C TYR A 240 -18.47 13.44 10.09
N VAL A 241 -17.95 13.85 11.26
CA VAL A 241 -18.72 14.58 12.29
C VAL A 241 -19.05 16.02 11.84
N THR A 242 -18.17 16.64 11.05
CA THR A 242 -18.35 17.99 10.48
C THR A 242 -19.44 18.08 9.41
N SER A 243 -19.87 16.95 8.82
CA SER A 243 -20.82 16.91 7.69
C SER A 243 -22.29 17.20 8.04
N LYS A 244 -22.63 17.33 9.33
CA LYS A 244 -24.02 17.53 9.79
C LYS A 244 -24.46 18.99 9.92
N ASN A 245 -23.55 19.97 9.88
CA ASN A 245 -23.87 21.37 10.23
C ASN A 245 -23.67 22.41 9.11
N SER A 246 -23.38 22.04 7.86
CA SER A 246 -23.30 23.02 6.77
C SER A 246 -24.63 23.17 6.00
N THR A 247 -25.07 24.42 5.95
CA THR A 247 -26.41 24.93 5.70
C THR A 247 -26.83 24.86 4.21
N SER A 248 -28.10 24.53 3.99
CA SER A 248 -28.99 24.79 2.83
C SER A 248 -28.58 24.47 1.38
N LEU A 249 -27.31 24.53 0.98
CA LEU A 249 -26.88 24.16 -0.38
C LEU A 249 -26.69 22.63 -0.53
N GLY A 250 -26.19 21.99 0.53
CA GLY A 250 -25.96 20.55 0.56
C GLY A 250 -27.25 19.72 0.49
N THR A 251 -28.37 20.23 0.99
CA THR A 251 -29.68 19.55 0.92
C THR A 251 -30.23 19.52 -0.50
N PHE A 252 -29.93 20.55 -1.30
CA PHE A 252 -30.36 20.63 -2.70
C PHE A 252 -29.55 19.66 -3.57
N LEU A 253 -28.22 19.61 -3.36
CA LEU A 253 -27.33 18.68 -4.05
C LEU A 253 -27.59 17.21 -3.66
N LYS A 254 -27.82 16.93 -2.36
CA LYS A 254 -28.20 15.58 -1.88
C LYS A 254 -29.53 15.08 -2.44
N LYS A 255 -30.46 15.97 -2.80
CA LYS A 255 -31.74 15.58 -3.44
C LYS A 255 -31.53 15.19 -4.91
N ILE A 256 -30.68 15.93 -5.63
CA ILE A 256 -30.35 15.67 -7.04
C ILE A 256 -29.57 14.35 -7.17
N ASP A 257 -28.62 14.09 -6.26
CA ASP A 257 -27.85 12.84 -6.27
C ASP A 257 -28.68 11.64 -5.84
N ASN A 258 -29.61 11.78 -4.88
CA ASN A 258 -30.48 10.67 -4.47
C ASN A 258 -31.46 10.23 -5.57
N GLU A 259 -32.00 11.16 -6.36
CA GLU A 259 -32.88 10.82 -7.49
C GLU A 259 -32.10 10.10 -8.59
N LYS A 260 -30.89 10.58 -8.92
CA LYS A 260 -30.00 9.91 -9.88
C LYS A 260 -29.55 8.55 -9.39
N LEU A 261 -29.13 8.44 -8.13
CA LEU A 261 -28.72 7.17 -7.51
C LEU A 261 -29.88 6.18 -7.45
N LYS A 262 -31.11 6.61 -7.15
CA LYS A 262 -32.28 5.74 -7.23
C LYS A 262 -32.53 5.23 -8.65
N THR A 263 -32.38 6.11 -9.64
CA THR A 263 -32.56 5.74 -11.05
C THR A 263 -31.49 4.76 -11.52
N GLU A 264 -30.23 4.96 -11.12
CA GLU A 264 -29.13 4.04 -11.40
C GLU A 264 -29.27 2.71 -10.65
N LEU A 265 -29.76 2.74 -9.42
CA LEU A 265 -30.00 1.55 -8.61
C LEU A 265 -31.14 0.69 -9.20
N GLU A 266 -32.22 1.30 -9.69
CA GLU A 266 -33.28 0.56 -10.38
C GLU A 266 -32.81 -0.01 -11.72
N LYS A 267 -32.03 0.76 -12.51
CA LYS A 267 -31.39 0.24 -13.73
C LYS A 267 -30.43 -0.92 -13.44
N ALA A 268 -29.67 -0.85 -12.36
CA ALA A 268 -28.76 -1.92 -11.95
C ALA A 268 -29.52 -3.18 -11.53
N LYS A 269 -30.64 -3.04 -10.81
CA LYS A 269 -31.52 -4.17 -10.44
C LYS A 269 -32.15 -4.82 -11.66
N GLU A 270 -32.64 -4.05 -12.62
CA GLU A 270 -33.15 -4.58 -13.90
C GLU A 270 -32.06 -5.34 -14.64
N ARG A 271 -30.83 -4.80 -14.68
CA ARG A 271 -29.69 -5.46 -15.33
C ARG A 271 -29.28 -6.77 -14.65
N ILE A 272 -29.31 -6.81 -13.31
CA ILE A 272 -29.05 -8.03 -12.55
C ILE A 272 -30.13 -9.06 -12.87
N SER A 273 -31.40 -8.68 -12.92
CA SER A 273 -32.50 -9.58 -13.26
C SER A 273 -32.38 -10.13 -14.70
N GLU A 274 -32.00 -9.29 -15.66
CA GLU A 274 -31.70 -9.73 -17.05
C GLU A 274 -30.54 -10.74 -17.08
N LEU A 275 -29.46 -10.48 -16.34
CA LEU A 275 -28.28 -11.34 -16.29
C LEU A 275 -28.58 -12.67 -15.59
N GLU A 276 -29.36 -12.66 -14.50
CA GLU A 276 -29.82 -13.88 -13.83
C GLU A 276 -30.69 -14.74 -14.75
N GLN A 277 -31.59 -14.13 -15.53
CA GLN A 277 -32.36 -14.85 -16.55
C GLN A 277 -31.49 -15.40 -17.68
N GLN A 278 -30.43 -14.69 -18.07
CA GLN A 278 -29.48 -15.17 -19.08
C GLN A 278 -28.63 -16.34 -18.54
N ILE A 279 -28.17 -16.27 -17.28
CA ILE A 279 -27.43 -17.33 -16.60
C ILE A 279 -28.32 -18.57 -16.42
N SER A 280 -29.58 -18.37 -16.04
CA SER A 280 -30.59 -19.45 -15.92
C SER A 280 -30.86 -20.16 -17.24
N LYS A 281 -30.72 -19.47 -18.39
CA LYS A 281 -30.88 -20.05 -19.73
C LYS A 281 -29.62 -20.71 -20.29
N GLN A 282 -28.45 -20.53 -19.69
CA GLN A 282 -27.16 -20.97 -20.28
C GLN A 282 -26.38 -22.06 -19.54
N VAL A 283 -26.84 -22.63 -18.41
CA VAL A 283 -26.08 -23.73 -17.77
C VAL A 283 -26.98 -24.87 -17.27
N ILE A 284 -26.92 -26.00 -17.99
CA ILE A 284 -27.12 -27.34 -17.44
C ILE A 284 -25.75 -27.83 -16.91
N MET A 285 -25.63 -27.88 -15.57
CA MET A 285 -24.73 -28.72 -14.74
C MET A 285 -23.19 -28.59 -14.86
N PRO A 286 -22.42 -29.21 -13.96
CA PRO A 286 -22.27 -28.87 -12.54
C PRO A 286 -20.78 -28.53 -12.23
N ALA A 287 -20.53 -28.05 -11.01
CA ALA A 287 -19.19 -27.89 -10.47
C ALA A 287 -18.51 -29.26 -10.34
N ASP A 288 -17.47 -29.51 -11.15
CA ASP A 288 -16.21 -30.15 -10.71
C ASP A 288 -15.17 -30.17 -11.85
N ASP A 289 -13.97 -29.74 -11.49
CA ASP A 289 -12.63 -29.96 -12.07
C ASP A 289 -12.48 -30.46 -13.54
N VAL A 290 -12.95 -29.68 -14.51
CA VAL A 290 -12.62 -29.95 -15.93
C VAL A 290 -11.32 -29.24 -16.31
N GLN A 291 -10.25 -30.02 -16.49
CA GLN A 291 -9.09 -29.59 -17.27
C GLN A 291 -9.55 -29.18 -18.68
N LEU A 292 -9.57 -27.87 -18.94
CA LEU A 292 -9.90 -27.35 -20.26
C LEU A 292 -8.81 -27.78 -21.26
N ASN A 293 -9.20 -28.54 -22.28
CA ASN A 293 -8.32 -29.03 -23.33
C ASN A 293 -8.69 -28.41 -24.69
N GLY A 294 -7.71 -28.27 -25.59
CA GLY A 294 -7.94 -27.81 -26.97
C GLY A 294 -8.48 -26.38 -27.10
N ILE A 295 -9.52 -26.20 -27.91
CA ILE A 295 -10.10 -24.89 -28.29
C ILE A 295 -10.65 -24.13 -27.06
N ALA A 296 -11.16 -24.83 -26.06
CA ALA A 296 -11.68 -24.20 -24.84
C ALA A 296 -10.58 -23.51 -24.02
N LYS A 297 -9.41 -24.15 -23.91
CA LYS A 297 -8.21 -23.57 -23.30
C LYS A 297 -7.68 -22.40 -24.11
N TYR A 298 -7.65 -22.53 -25.43
CA TYR A 298 -7.25 -21.46 -26.34
C TYR A 298 -8.14 -20.22 -26.18
N ASN A 299 -9.46 -20.39 -26.15
CA ASN A 299 -10.41 -19.29 -25.97
C ASN A 299 -10.30 -18.64 -24.59
N ALA A 300 -10.14 -19.44 -23.52
CA ALA A 300 -9.91 -18.92 -22.17
C ALA A 300 -8.61 -18.11 -22.07
N ASN A 301 -7.52 -18.62 -22.66
CA ASN A 301 -6.24 -17.92 -22.68
C ASN A 301 -6.29 -16.67 -23.56
N LYS A 302 -7.03 -16.68 -24.68
CA LYS A 302 -7.23 -15.50 -25.54
C LYS A 302 -7.94 -14.37 -24.78
N ALA A 303 -8.99 -14.69 -24.03
CA ALA A 303 -9.68 -13.71 -23.18
C ALA A 303 -8.75 -13.12 -22.11
N TYR A 304 -7.91 -13.95 -21.50
CA TYR A 304 -6.89 -13.51 -20.54
C TYR A 304 -5.88 -12.54 -21.18
N VAL A 305 -5.32 -12.88 -22.34
CA VAL A 305 -4.35 -12.03 -23.06
C VAL A 305 -4.95 -10.68 -23.44
N ILE A 306 -6.22 -10.65 -23.88
CA ILE A 306 -6.94 -9.41 -24.17
C ILE A 306 -7.04 -8.53 -22.93
N ALA A 307 -7.49 -9.11 -21.81
CA ALA A 307 -7.66 -8.38 -20.54
C ALA A 307 -6.32 -7.84 -20.03
N THR A 308 -5.24 -8.63 -20.10
CA THR A 308 -3.90 -8.18 -19.73
C THR A 308 -3.42 -7.02 -20.60
N GLY A 309 -3.61 -7.10 -21.92
CA GLY A 309 -3.24 -6.02 -22.83
C GLY A 309 -4.00 -4.72 -22.56
N GLN A 310 -5.29 -4.81 -22.24
CA GLN A 310 -6.12 -3.66 -21.88
C GLN A 310 -5.73 -3.03 -20.53
N ALA A 311 -5.42 -3.85 -19.53
CA ALA A 311 -4.98 -3.37 -18.23
C ALA A 311 -3.63 -2.65 -18.32
N LEU A 312 -2.68 -3.23 -19.06
CA LEU A 312 -1.38 -2.63 -19.31
C LEU A 312 -1.50 -1.29 -20.03
N ALA A 313 -2.31 -1.22 -21.10
CA ALA A 313 -2.51 0.02 -21.84
C ALA A 313 -3.16 1.12 -20.99
N SER A 314 -4.16 0.76 -20.18
CA SER A 314 -4.80 1.68 -19.24
C SER A 314 -3.79 2.26 -18.24
N TYR A 315 -2.92 1.41 -17.68
CA TYR A 315 -1.88 1.85 -16.77
C TYR A 315 -0.88 2.79 -17.45
N LEU A 316 -0.37 2.43 -18.63
CA LEU A 316 0.60 3.24 -19.35
C LEU A 316 0.04 4.60 -19.80
N TRP A 317 -1.22 4.65 -20.26
CA TRP A 317 -1.89 5.92 -20.56
C TRP A 317 -2.19 6.75 -19.32
N SER A 318 -2.38 6.14 -18.15
CA SER A 318 -2.55 6.89 -16.89
C SER A 318 -1.28 7.62 -16.46
N MET A 319 -0.12 7.08 -16.84
CA MET A 319 1.20 7.69 -16.60
C MET A 319 1.60 8.69 -17.70
N ASP A 320 0.88 8.72 -18.83
CA ASP A 320 1.10 9.63 -19.96
C ASP A 320 0.57 11.05 -19.67
N THR A 321 1.19 11.70 -18.68
CA THR A 321 0.83 13.07 -18.26
C THR A 321 1.01 14.10 -19.38
N THR A 322 1.90 13.81 -20.34
CA THR A 322 2.19 14.64 -21.52
C THR A 322 1.27 14.35 -22.71
N LYS A 323 0.39 13.35 -22.61
CA LYS A 323 -0.56 12.93 -23.67
C LYS A 323 0.14 12.62 -24.99
N ALA A 324 1.33 12.03 -24.89
CA ALA A 324 2.23 11.73 -25.99
C ALA A 324 1.95 10.37 -26.63
N ILE A 325 1.51 9.38 -25.86
CA ILE A 325 1.37 7.99 -26.30
C ILE A 325 0.12 7.83 -27.16
N ARG A 326 0.31 7.65 -28.47
CA ARG A 326 -0.80 7.36 -29.40
C ARG A 326 -1.12 5.87 -29.38
N THR A 327 -2.31 5.51 -29.87
CA THR A 327 -2.72 4.09 -29.96
C THR A 327 -1.74 3.24 -30.77
N GLY A 328 -1.07 3.81 -31.77
CA GLY A 328 -0.02 3.09 -32.53
C GLY A 328 1.16 2.67 -31.66
N ASP A 329 1.65 3.57 -30.81
CA ASP A 329 2.78 3.31 -29.91
C ASP A 329 2.37 2.34 -28.80
N MET A 330 1.17 2.51 -28.25
CA MET A 330 0.62 1.62 -27.24
C MET A 330 0.49 0.17 -27.74
N VAL A 331 0.09 -0.02 -29.00
CA VAL A 331 0.03 -1.35 -29.62
C VAL A 331 1.39 -2.04 -29.58
N GLN A 332 2.49 -1.32 -29.86
CA GLN A 332 3.83 -1.91 -29.83
C GLN A 332 4.26 -2.28 -28.41
N GLN A 333 3.98 -1.42 -27.42
CA GLN A 333 4.30 -1.70 -26.02
C GLN A 333 3.52 -2.90 -25.48
N VAL A 334 2.21 -2.96 -25.76
CA VAL A 334 1.36 -4.10 -25.39
C VAL A 334 1.83 -5.37 -26.08
N ARG A 335 2.18 -5.31 -27.37
CA ARG A 335 2.69 -6.45 -28.12
C ARG A 335 3.99 -7.00 -27.54
N HIS A 336 4.91 -6.12 -27.15
CA HIS A 336 6.19 -6.51 -26.56
C HIS A 336 5.98 -7.29 -25.26
N VAL A 337 5.08 -6.82 -24.39
CA VAL A 337 4.78 -7.52 -23.14
C VAL A 337 4.05 -8.84 -23.40
N ILE A 338 3.05 -8.86 -24.29
CA ILE A 338 2.31 -10.10 -24.63
C ILE A 338 3.24 -11.17 -25.19
N HIS A 339 4.21 -10.79 -26.03
CA HIS A 339 5.20 -11.72 -26.56
C HIS A 339 5.99 -12.45 -25.45
N SER A 340 6.27 -11.76 -24.35
CA SER A 340 7.03 -12.31 -23.22
C SER A 340 6.21 -13.26 -22.34
N VAL A 341 4.89 -13.06 -22.21
CA VAL A 341 4.01 -13.89 -21.36
C VAL A 341 3.24 -14.98 -22.11
N ALA A 342 2.95 -14.78 -23.40
CA ALA A 342 2.15 -15.70 -24.20
C ALA A 342 2.56 -15.67 -25.69
N PRO A 343 3.77 -16.16 -26.03
CA PRO A 343 4.29 -16.11 -27.40
C PRO A 343 3.41 -16.86 -28.41
N ASP A 344 2.78 -17.95 -27.97
CA ASP A 344 1.89 -18.77 -28.82
C ASP A 344 0.53 -18.10 -29.12
N LEU A 345 0.24 -16.99 -28.45
CA LEU A 345 -1.01 -16.21 -28.60
C LEU A 345 -0.75 -14.80 -29.11
N LEU A 346 0.42 -14.56 -29.70
CA LEU A 346 0.80 -13.25 -30.20
C LEU A 346 -0.18 -12.79 -31.30
N PRO A 347 -1.00 -11.75 -31.05
CA PRO A 347 -1.93 -11.23 -32.03
C PRO A 347 -1.21 -10.32 -33.02
N ASP A 348 -1.85 -10.05 -34.15
CA ASP A 348 -1.42 -8.97 -35.03
C ASP A 348 -1.74 -7.59 -34.43
N ASP A 349 -1.03 -6.56 -34.90
CA ASP A 349 -1.20 -5.18 -34.43
C ASP A 349 -2.64 -4.68 -34.62
N LYS A 350 -3.36 -5.22 -35.61
CA LYS A 350 -4.76 -4.89 -35.89
C LYS A 350 -5.69 -5.41 -34.80
N ALA A 351 -5.51 -6.65 -34.34
CA ALA A 351 -6.26 -7.21 -33.24
C ALA A 351 -6.00 -6.45 -31.94
N ILE A 352 -4.73 -6.17 -31.62
CA ILE A 352 -4.38 -5.39 -30.42
C ILE A 352 -5.02 -4.01 -30.48
N ARG A 353 -4.96 -3.32 -31.62
CA ARG A 353 -5.62 -2.02 -31.80
C ARG A 353 -7.12 -2.09 -31.54
N GLY A 354 -7.78 -3.18 -31.95
CA GLY A 354 -9.19 -3.41 -31.68
C GLY A 354 -9.50 -3.61 -30.19
N TRP A 355 -8.58 -4.19 -29.41
CA TRP A 355 -8.75 -4.31 -27.96
C TRP A 355 -8.63 -2.98 -27.23
N LEU A 356 -7.78 -2.10 -27.78
CA LEU A 356 -7.46 -0.81 -27.18
C LEU A 356 -8.44 0.30 -27.57
N SER A 357 -9.30 0.11 -28.58
CA SER A 357 -10.19 1.17 -29.09
C SER A 357 -11.12 1.74 -28.03
N ASP A 358 -11.63 0.87 -27.16
CA ASP A 358 -12.68 1.21 -26.21
C ASP A 358 -12.12 1.88 -24.96
N ILE A 359 -10.86 1.59 -24.62
CA ILE A 359 -10.16 2.13 -23.45
C ILE A 359 -9.19 3.25 -23.77
N ALA A 360 -8.91 3.50 -25.05
CA ALA A 360 -8.03 4.59 -25.45
C ALA A 360 -8.60 5.94 -24.99
N PRO A 361 -7.79 6.84 -24.42
CA PRO A 361 -8.22 8.19 -24.13
C PRO A 361 -8.39 9.00 -25.43
N ASP A 362 -9.25 10.03 -25.40
CA ASP A 362 -9.62 10.80 -26.60
C ASP A 362 -8.42 11.41 -27.34
N TYR A 363 -7.37 11.78 -26.61
CA TYR A 363 -6.14 12.31 -27.21
C TYR A 363 -5.36 11.24 -28.00
N ALA A 364 -5.44 9.97 -27.58
CA ALA A 364 -4.72 8.86 -28.20
C ALA A 364 -5.42 8.33 -29.47
N LYS A 365 -6.75 8.53 -29.56
CA LYS A 365 -7.57 8.17 -30.73
C LYS A 365 -7.36 9.08 -31.95
N LYS A 366 -6.84 10.29 -31.75
CA LYS A 366 -6.62 11.26 -32.84
C LYS A 366 -5.50 10.74 -33.75
N GLY A 367 -5.84 10.49 -35.02
CA GLY A 367 -4.86 10.15 -36.04
C GLY A 367 -3.88 11.31 -36.26
N GLY A 368 -2.59 11.05 -36.16
CA GLY A 368 -1.54 12.04 -36.36
C GLY A 368 -0.21 11.62 -35.73
N LYS A 369 0.89 12.24 -36.16
CA LYS A 369 2.20 12.07 -35.52
C LYS A 369 2.16 12.61 -34.10
N THR A 370 2.86 11.95 -33.18
CA THR A 370 3.17 12.47 -31.84
C THR A 370 3.69 13.92 -31.97
N PRO A 371 3.21 14.87 -31.14
CA PRO A 371 3.67 16.26 -31.21
C PRO A 371 5.19 16.32 -31.12
N LYS A 372 5.85 17.14 -31.96
CA LYS A 372 7.32 17.24 -31.97
C LYS A 372 7.92 17.67 -30.63
N ASP A 373 7.13 18.36 -29.81
CA ASP A 373 7.53 18.89 -28.50
C ASP A 373 7.12 17.96 -27.35
N ALA A 374 6.49 16.81 -27.64
CA ALA A 374 6.27 15.79 -26.64
C ALA A 374 7.60 15.09 -26.37
N THR A 375 8.09 15.16 -25.13
CA THR A 375 9.25 14.40 -24.67
C THR A 375 9.04 12.93 -25.01
N SER A 376 9.77 12.44 -26.01
CA SER A 376 9.61 11.10 -26.58
C SER A 376 10.19 9.98 -25.72
N GLU A 377 10.38 10.22 -24.43
CA GLU A 377 10.99 9.26 -23.51
C GLU A 377 10.03 8.92 -22.39
N ILE A 378 8.99 8.15 -22.73
CA ILE A 378 8.62 7.03 -21.86
C ILE A 378 9.39 5.83 -22.42
N SER A 379 10.71 5.85 -22.22
CA SER A 379 11.57 4.71 -22.46
C SER A 379 11.25 3.67 -21.38
N LEU A 380 10.30 2.78 -21.66
CA LEU A 380 10.17 1.53 -20.91
C LEU A 380 11.39 0.66 -21.23
N THR A 381 12.55 1.01 -20.68
CA THR A 381 13.63 0.02 -20.52
C THR A 381 13.15 -0.94 -19.44
N MET A 382 12.34 -1.92 -19.83
CA MET A 382 12.19 -3.13 -19.03
C MET A 382 13.56 -3.81 -19.05
N LYS A 383 14.35 -3.63 -17.99
CA LYS A 383 15.59 -4.38 -17.79
C LYS A 383 15.22 -5.86 -17.79
N LYS A 384 15.92 -6.63 -18.64
CA LYS A 384 15.77 -8.08 -18.80
C LYS A 384 15.97 -8.82 -17.48
#